data_AF-A0A369JKE2-F1
#
_entry.id   AF-A0A369JKE2-F1
#
_cell.length_a   1.000
_cell.length_b   1.000
_cell.length_c   1.000
_cell.angle_alpha   90.00
_cell.angle_beta   90.00
_cell.angle_gamma   90.00
#
_symmetry.space_group_name_H-M   'P 1'
#
loop_
_entity.id
_entity.type
_entity.pdbx_description
1 polymer ?
#
loop_
_entity_poly.entity_id
_entity_poly.type
_entity_poly.pdbx_seq_one_letter_code
_entity_poly.pdbx_strand_id
1 'polypeptide(L)'
;MHAASLVKPGEDSRDASYVRYDLLVDKYANSRQRDPKFEPKPFFGQLENIFVVRLPVARVLKTTEPTTLILAAIHSCTLVAHNSLEIQYFQKLGRTEVVDMTTIQCLIGRVKVNNMWAILDRSGALTQAFYDPDDE
;
A
#
# COMPACT_ATOMS: atom_id res chain seq x y z
N MET A 1 7.02 5.90 9.35
CA MET A 1 6.71 4.59 8.76
C MET A 1 7.65 3.58 9.38
N HIS A 2 7.16 2.40 9.78
CA HIS A 2 8.00 1.32 10.29
C HIS A 2 7.48 -0.05 9.81
N ALA A 3 8.37 -1.04 9.84
CA ALA A 3 8.03 -2.44 9.59
C ALA A 3 7.42 -3.05 10.87
N ALA A 4 6.16 -3.49 10.79
CA ALA A 4 5.38 -3.95 11.94
C ALA A 4 6.04 -5.10 12.69
N SER A 5 6.66 -6.04 11.98
CA SER A 5 7.31 -7.20 12.61
C SER A 5 8.61 -6.87 13.36
N LEU A 6 9.17 -5.67 13.17
CA LEU A 6 10.45 -5.26 13.75
C LEU A 6 10.31 -4.32 14.95
N VAL A 7 9.09 -3.81 15.22
CA VAL A 7 8.84 -2.85 16.28
C VAL A 7 7.81 -3.42 17.25
N LYS A 8 8.12 -3.39 18.55
CA LYS A 8 7.13 -3.70 19.60
C LYS A 8 6.34 -2.43 19.89
N PRO A 9 5.02 -2.39 19.63
CA PRO A 9 4.21 -1.22 19.95
C PRO A 9 4.15 -1.02 21.48
N GLY A 10 4.33 0.23 21.91
CA GLY A 10 4.01 0.65 23.27
C GLY A 10 2.51 0.82 23.45
N GLU A 11 2.05 0.88 24.71
CA GLU A 11 0.62 0.97 25.06
C GLU A 11 -0.11 2.16 24.40
N ASP A 12 0.57 3.31 24.29
CA ASP A 12 0.04 4.54 23.67
C ASP A 12 0.63 4.78 22.26
N SER A 13 1.19 3.76 21.62
CA SER A 13 1.82 3.91 20.31
C SER A 13 0.78 3.90 19.18
N ARG A 14 0.91 4.84 18.26
CA ARG A 14 0.13 4.83 17.01
C ARG A 14 0.75 3.87 16.02
N ASP A 15 -0.09 3.07 15.38
CA ASP A 15 0.36 2.12 14.35
C ASP A 15 0.63 2.84 13.00
N ALA A 16 1.89 3.23 12.82
CA ALA A 16 2.41 3.84 11.60
C ALA A 16 3.04 2.81 10.63
N SER A 17 2.49 1.59 10.56
CA SER A 17 2.92 0.55 9.63
C SER A 17 1.99 0.38 8.41
N TYR A 18 0.83 1.03 8.38
CA TYR A 18 -0.12 0.91 7.26
C TYR A 18 0.20 1.90 6.14
N VAL A 19 0.23 1.39 4.90
CA VAL A 19 0.66 2.13 3.72
C VAL A 19 -0.32 1.98 2.56
N ARG A 20 -0.33 3.00 1.68
CA ARG A 20 -0.82 2.88 0.30
C ARG A 20 0.37 2.59 -0.60
N TYR A 21 0.19 1.70 -1.56
CA TYR A 21 1.17 1.39 -2.60
C TYR A 21 0.46 1.17 -3.93
N ASP A 22 1.07 1.64 -5.01
CA ASP A 22 0.47 1.59 -6.34
C ASP A 22 1.19 0.53 -7.19
N LEU A 23 0.44 -0.43 -7.73
CA LEU A 23 0.96 -1.51 -8.57
C LEU A 23 0.36 -1.46 -9.97
N LEU A 24 1.13 -1.92 -10.94
CA LEU A 24 0.66 -2.13 -12.31
C LEU A 24 -0.13 -3.43 -12.39
N VAL A 25 -1.42 -3.34 -12.70
CA VAL A 25 -2.32 -4.48 -12.86
C VAL A 25 -2.66 -4.64 -14.33
N ASP A 26 -2.59 -5.87 -14.84
CA ASP A 26 -3.05 -6.17 -16.19
C ASP A 26 -4.58 -6.11 -16.25
N LYS A 27 -5.10 -5.16 -17.01
CA LYS A 27 -6.53 -4.98 -17.28
C LYS A 27 -7.15 -6.22 -17.92
N TYR A 28 -6.37 -7.00 -18.66
CA TYR A 28 -6.83 -8.19 -19.38
C TYR A 28 -6.37 -9.49 -18.73
N ALA A 29 -6.03 -9.49 -17.44
CA ALA A 29 -5.53 -10.69 -16.72
C ALA A 29 -6.44 -11.94 -16.87
N ASN A 30 -7.74 -11.74 -17.06
CA ASN A 30 -8.71 -12.83 -17.24
C ASN A 30 -8.90 -13.27 -18.71
N SER A 31 -8.28 -12.59 -19.68
CA SER A 31 -8.42 -12.81 -21.12
C SER A 31 -7.11 -13.28 -21.74
N ARG A 32 -6.87 -14.60 -21.73
CA ARG A 32 -5.61 -15.23 -22.15
C ARG A 32 -5.14 -14.93 -23.59
N GLN A 33 -6.05 -14.48 -24.45
CA GLN A 33 -5.77 -14.23 -25.87
C GLN A 33 -5.46 -12.76 -26.19
N ARG A 34 -5.48 -11.87 -25.19
CA ARG A 34 -5.21 -10.45 -25.39
C ARG A 34 -3.83 -10.10 -24.86
N ASP A 35 -3.16 -9.19 -25.55
CA ASP A 35 -1.90 -8.63 -25.08
C ASP A 35 -2.13 -7.89 -23.76
N PRO A 36 -1.26 -8.09 -22.74
CA PRO A 36 -1.38 -7.44 -21.46
C PRO A 36 -1.41 -5.91 -21.59
N LYS A 37 -2.33 -5.27 -20.85
CA LYS A 37 -2.38 -3.81 -20.75
C LYS A 37 -2.36 -3.41 -19.28
N PHE A 38 -1.23 -2.88 -18.85
CA PHE A 38 -1.01 -2.50 -17.47
C PHE A 38 -1.59 -1.12 -17.16
N GLU A 39 -2.30 -1.02 -16.04
CA GLU A 39 -2.77 0.23 -15.46
C GLU A 39 -2.38 0.31 -13.98
N PRO A 40 -1.95 1.48 -13.47
CA PRO A 40 -1.66 1.66 -12.06
C PRO A 40 -2.94 1.56 -11.25
N LYS A 41 -2.90 0.81 -10.15
CA LYS A 41 -4.00 0.70 -9.18
C LYS A 41 -3.49 0.89 -7.76
N PRO A 42 -4.24 1.61 -6.91
CA PRO A 42 -3.91 1.74 -5.50
C PRO A 42 -4.27 0.47 -4.74
N PHE A 43 -3.37 0.08 -3.85
CA PHE A 43 -3.52 -0.98 -2.87
C PHE A 43 -3.18 -0.44 -1.49
N PHE A 44 -3.65 -1.15 -0.46
CA PHE A 44 -3.45 -0.79 0.93
C PHE A 44 -3.00 -2.02 1.70
N GLY A 45 -2.17 -1.85 2.72
CA GLY A 45 -1.67 -2.98 3.50
C GLY A 45 -0.80 -2.56 4.67
N GLN A 46 -0.42 -3.54 5.47
CA GLN A 46 0.53 -3.38 6.58
C GLN A 46 1.95 -3.69 6.09
N LEU A 47 2.87 -2.75 6.24
CA LEU A 47 4.29 -2.98 5.99
C LEU A 47 4.85 -3.88 7.09
N GLU A 48 5.19 -5.12 6.74
CA GLU A 48 5.66 -6.13 7.69
C GLU A 48 7.18 -6.11 7.81
N ASN A 49 7.89 -6.04 6.68
CA ASN A 49 9.35 -6.12 6.60
C ASN A 49 9.90 -5.26 5.47
N ILE A 50 11.16 -4.84 5.63
CA ILE A 50 11.97 -4.22 4.58
C ILE A 50 13.20 -5.08 4.35
N PHE A 51 13.38 -5.56 3.13
CA PHE A 51 14.55 -6.31 2.72
C PHE A 51 15.51 -5.40 1.95
N VAL A 52 16.79 -5.44 2.33
CA VAL A 52 17.87 -4.78 1.60
C VAL A 52 18.71 -5.85 0.93
N VAL A 53 18.52 -6.03 -0.37
CA VAL A 53 19.21 -7.06 -1.16
C VAL A 53 20.35 -6.40 -1.92
N ARG A 54 21.59 -6.71 -1.50
CA ARG A 54 22.80 -6.26 -2.21
C ARG A 54 23.14 -7.27 -3.29
N LEU A 55 22.89 -6.89 -4.54
CA LEU A 55 23.20 -7.71 -5.69
C LEU A 55 24.60 -7.39 -6.22
N PRO A 56 25.48 -8.41 -6.36
CA PRO A 56 26.73 -8.21 -7.09
C PRO A 56 26.44 -8.00 -8.58
N VAL A 57 27.48 -7.64 -9.33
CA VAL A 57 27.44 -7.64 -10.79
C VAL A 57 27.02 -9.02 -11.27
N ALA A 58 25.93 -9.09 -12.03
CA ALA A 58 25.35 -10.36 -12.49
C ALA A 58 24.95 -10.24 -13.95
N ARG A 59 25.68 -10.93 -14.83
CA ARG A 59 25.41 -10.94 -16.28
C ARG A 59 23.99 -11.38 -16.61
N VAL A 60 23.45 -12.36 -15.86
CA VAL A 60 22.08 -12.86 -16.03
C VAL A 60 21.04 -11.77 -15.79
N LEU A 61 21.30 -10.85 -14.85
CA LEU A 61 20.42 -9.72 -14.52
C LEU A 61 20.75 -8.46 -15.34
N LYS A 62 21.73 -8.54 -16.25
CA LYS A 62 22.26 -7.41 -17.03
C LYS A 62 22.69 -6.23 -16.17
N THR A 63 23.07 -6.47 -14.92
CA THR A 63 23.64 -5.44 -14.05
C THR A 63 25.13 -5.30 -14.37
N THR A 64 25.55 -4.09 -14.73
CA THR A 64 26.96 -3.76 -14.99
C THR A 64 27.71 -3.35 -13.73
N GLU A 65 26.96 -2.98 -12.68
CA GLU A 65 27.47 -2.51 -11.40
C GLU A 65 26.72 -3.17 -10.24
N PRO A 66 27.34 -3.31 -9.06
CA PRO A 66 26.65 -3.76 -7.86
C PRO A 66 25.41 -2.88 -7.60
N THR A 67 24.25 -3.50 -7.39
CA THR A 67 22.98 -2.80 -7.25
C THR A 67 22.34 -3.17 -5.91
N THR A 68 21.72 -2.21 -5.22
CA THR A 68 20.93 -2.49 -4.02
C THR A 68 19.45 -2.42 -4.36
N LEU A 69 18.73 -3.51 -4.14
CA LEU A 69 17.27 -3.53 -4.20
C LEU A 69 16.69 -3.37 -2.80
N ILE A 70 15.70 -2.50 -2.66
CA ILE A 70 14.94 -2.33 -1.42
C ILE A 70 13.54 -2.84 -1.69
N LEU A 71 13.18 -3.93 -1.02
CA LEU A 71 11.88 -4.58 -1.17
C LEU A 71 11.07 -4.44 0.12
N ALA A 72 9.76 -4.29 -0.02
CA ALA A 72 8.82 -4.25 1.09
C ALA A 72 7.95 -5.51 1.08
N ALA A 73 7.89 -6.24 2.20
CA ALA A 73 6.84 -7.22 2.42
C ALA A 73 5.62 -6.50 2.98
N ILE A 74 4.50 -6.56 2.27
CA ILE A 74 3.26 -5.92 2.65
C ILE A 74 2.18 -6.98 2.81
N HIS A 75 1.55 -7.02 3.97
CA HIS A 75 0.35 -7.82 4.22
C HIS A 75 -0.87 -7.02 3.74
N SER A 76 -1.43 -7.39 2.60
CA SER A 76 -2.42 -6.57 1.90
C SER A 76 -3.75 -6.50 2.64
N CYS A 77 -4.46 -5.38 2.54
CA CYS A 77 -5.82 -5.22 3.05
C CYS A 77 -6.82 -5.81 2.03
N THR A 78 -7.72 -6.68 2.48
CA THR A 78 -8.82 -7.17 1.64
C THR A 78 -9.98 -6.17 1.70
N LEU A 79 -10.10 -5.32 0.67
CA LEU A 79 -11.19 -4.35 0.56
C LEU A 79 -12.54 -5.06 0.43
N VAL A 80 -13.54 -4.62 1.20
CA VAL A 80 -14.87 -5.24 1.26
C VAL A 80 -16.02 -4.28 0.93
N ALA A 81 -15.81 -2.98 1.07
CA ALA A 81 -16.84 -1.96 0.85
C ALA A 81 -16.22 -0.58 0.63
N HIS A 82 -17.05 0.34 0.14
CA HIS A 82 -16.81 1.77 0.20
C HIS A 82 -18.11 2.50 0.57
N ASN A 83 -18.01 3.72 1.11
CA ASN A 83 -19.18 4.55 1.38
C ASN A 83 -19.39 5.60 0.25
N SER A 84 -20.41 6.45 0.41
CA SER A 84 -20.73 7.52 -0.54
C SER A 84 -19.63 8.59 -0.70
N LEU A 85 -18.66 8.64 0.21
CA LEU A 85 -17.49 9.52 0.17
C LEU A 85 -16.25 8.79 -0.39
N GLU A 86 -16.45 7.64 -1.02
CA GLU A 86 -15.41 6.78 -1.61
C GLU A 86 -14.38 6.22 -0.60
N ILE A 87 -14.64 6.36 0.72
CA ILE A 87 -13.78 5.81 1.77
C ILE A 87 -13.83 4.29 1.67
N GLN A 88 -12.66 3.68 1.51
CA GLN A 88 -12.50 2.23 1.39
C GLN A 88 -12.49 1.57 2.77
N TYR A 89 -13.08 0.37 2.86
CA TYR A 89 -13.11 -0.43 4.08
C TYR A 89 -12.48 -1.81 3.86
N PHE A 90 -11.77 -2.30 4.87
CA PHE A 90 -11.30 -3.69 4.93
C PHE A 90 -11.68 -4.35 6.26
N GLN A 91 -11.86 -5.67 6.24
CA GLN A 91 -12.17 -6.45 7.45
C GLN A 91 -10.99 -7.28 7.93
N LYS A 92 -10.18 -7.78 7.00
CA LYS A 92 -9.04 -8.64 7.27
C LYS A 92 -7.89 -8.33 6.34
N LEU A 93 -6.70 -8.71 6.78
CA LEU A 93 -5.55 -8.79 5.92
C LEU A 93 -5.65 -10.03 5.02
N GLY A 94 -5.08 -9.93 3.83
CA GLY A 94 -5.13 -10.90 2.75
C GLY A 94 -3.80 -11.63 2.62
N ARG A 95 -3.19 -11.53 1.43
CA ARG A 95 -1.88 -12.16 1.16
C ARG A 95 -0.74 -11.24 1.55
N THR A 96 0.40 -11.83 1.89
CA THR A 96 1.66 -11.07 1.91
C THR A 96 2.22 -11.03 0.50
N GLU A 97 2.58 -9.84 0.02
CA GLU A 97 3.27 -9.64 -1.25
C GLU A 97 4.56 -8.85 -1.05
N VAL A 98 5.57 -9.18 -1.86
CA VAL A 98 6.87 -8.49 -1.86
C VAL A 98 6.92 -7.58 -3.06
N VAL A 99 7.02 -6.28 -2.80
CA VAL A 99 7.01 -5.24 -3.82
C VAL A 99 8.29 -4.41 -3.74
N ASP A 100 8.62 -3.72 -4.82
CA ASP A 100 9.67 -2.70 -4.77
C ASP A 100 9.25 -1.56 -3.83
N MET A 101 10.14 -1.11 -2.95
CA MET A 101 9.87 -0.06 -1.97
C MET A 101 9.38 1.23 -2.63
N THR A 102 9.80 1.52 -3.86
CA THR A 102 9.38 2.71 -4.61
C THR A 102 7.89 2.74 -4.96
N THR A 103 7.19 1.59 -4.83
CA THR A 103 5.74 1.52 -5.06
C THR A 103 4.93 2.11 -3.91
N ILE A 104 5.50 2.21 -2.71
CA ILE A 104 4.84 2.78 -1.54
C ILE A 104 4.71 4.29 -1.71
N GLN A 105 3.48 4.78 -1.68
CA GLN A 105 3.15 6.19 -1.92
C GLN A 105 3.09 7.00 -0.62
N CYS A 106 2.40 6.47 0.39
CA CYS A 106 2.18 7.20 1.63
C CYS A 106 1.79 6.27 2.80
N LEU A 107 1.85 6.83 4.01
CA LEU A 107 1.20 6.25 5.18
C LEU A 107 -0.30 6.53 5.11
N ILE A 108 -1.10 5.55 5.50
CA ILE A 108 -2.55 5.71 5.66
C ILE A 108 -2.94 5.64 7.13
N GLY A 109 -3.99 6.36 7.49
CA GLY A 109 -4.68 6.16 8.74
C GLY A 109 -5.71 5.03 8.61
N ARG A 110 -6.15 4.51 9.76
CA ARG A 110 -7.31 3.62 9.81
C ARG A 110 -8.10 3.84 11.09
N VAL A 111 -9.43 3.78 10.97
CA VAL A 111 -10.34 3.92 12.11
C VAL A 111 -11.29 2.72 12.11
N LYS A 112 -11.47 2.12 13.29
CA LYS A 112 -12.39 1.00 13.44
C LYS A 112 -13.84 1.52 13.41
N VAL A 113 -14.64 0.96 12.51
CA VAL A 113 -16.08 1.23 12.37
C VAL A 113 -16.79 -0.12 12.39
N ASN A 114 -17.49 -0.41 13.48
CA ASN A 114 -18.05 -1.74 13.76
C ASN A 114 -16.96 -2.84 13.66
N ASN A 115 -17.17 -3.83 12.80
CA ASN A 115 -16.24 -4.95 12.54
C ASN A 115 -15.31 -4.68 11.34
N MET A 116 -15.21 -3.44 10.88
CA MET A 116 -14.42 -3.04 9.72
C MET A 116 -13.44 -1.93 10.07
N TRP A 117 -12.48 -1.70 9.20
CA TRP A 117 -11.53 -0.60 9.27
C TRP A 117 -11.75 0.32 8.07
N ALA A 118 -12.13 1.57 8.35
CA ALA A 118 -12.13 2.64 7.35
C ALA A 118 -10.70 3.09 7.08
N ILE A 119 -10.30 3.16 5.81
CA ILE A 119 -8.99 3.63 5.37
C ILE A 119 -9.03 5.15 5.20
N LEU A 120 -8.12 5.85 5.87
CA LEU A 120 -7.94 7.28 5.74
C LEU A 120 -6.69 7.54 4.90
N ASP A 121 -6.89 7.67 3.58
CA ASP A 121 -5.86 8.07 2.64
C ASP A 121 -5.94 9.58 2.38
N ARG A 122 -4.86 10.30 2.66
CA ARG A 122 -4.74 11.75 2.43
C ARG A 122 -3.90 12.11 1.21
N SER A 123 -3.75 11.20 0.25
CA SER A 123 -2.99 11.44 -0.99
C SER A 123 -3.87 11.76 -2.21
N GLY A 124 -5.20 11.77 -2.07
CA GLY A 124 -6.15 12.08 -3.15
C GLY A 124 -6.66 13.52 -3.17
N ALA A 125 -7.38 13.92 -4.22
CA ALA A 125 -7.91 15.28 -4.39
C ALA A 125 -8.91 15.73 -3.30
N LEU A 126 -9.49 14.78 -2.55
CA LEU A 126 -10.41 15.02 -1.42
C LEU A 126 -9.73 15.65 -0.19
N THR A 127 -8.43 15.97 -0.25
CA THR A 127 -7.65 16.49 0.89
C THR A 127 -7.61 18.01 1.00
N GLN A 128 -8.28 18.74 0.11
CA GLN A 128 -8.42 20.18 0.28
C GLN A 128 -9.50 20.45 1.32
N ALA A 129 -9.10 21.02 2.45
CA ALA A 129 -10.04 21.71 3.31
C ALA A 129 -10.64 22.87 2.51
N PHE A 130 -11.96 22.86 2.34
CA PHE A 130 -12.69 24.04 1.90
C PHE A 130 -13.31 24.69 3.12
N TYR A 131 -13.25 26.02 3.15
CA TYR A 131 -13.93 26.82 4.15
C TYR A 131 -15.36 27.03 3.65
N ASP A 132 -16.35 26.60 4.43
CA ASP A 132 -17.75 26.92 4.18
C ASP A 132 -18.14 28.11 5.08
N PRO A 133 -18.32 29.32 4.52
CA PRO A 133 -18.71 30.50 5.29
C PRO A 133 -20.13 30.42 5.87
N ASP A 134 -20.97 29.47 5.43
CA ASP A 134 -22.41 29.44 5.73
C ASP A 134 -22.81 28.30 6.71
N ASP A 135 -21.86 27.53 7.23
CA ASP A 135 -22.08 26.49 8.26
C ASP A 135 -21.94 27.11 9.68
N GLU A 136 -22.96 27.88 10.11
CA GLU A 136 -23.22 28.28 11.52
C GLU A 136 -24.49 27.61 12.08
#